data_AF-A0A1H1VQ97-F1
#
_entry.id   AF-A0A1H1VQ97-F1
#
_cell.length_a   1.000
_cell.length_b   1.000
_cell.length_c   1.000
_cell.angle_alpha   90.00
_cell.angle_beta   90.00
_cell.angle_gamma   90.00
#
_symmetry.space_group_name_H-M   'P 1'
#
loop_
_entity.id
_entity.type
_entity.pdbx_description
1 polymer ?
#
loop_
_entity_poly.entity_id
_entity_poly.type
_entity_poly.pdbx_seq_one_letter_code
_entity_poly.pdbx_strand_id
1 'polypeptide(L)'
;MKLGTVLVLFILLVIVTSVFCSPVQERIPENTDLGILASSAFYVYNETANFTMAGYDFSGSFEEPLPDPRNHVIVPGRRSIFQIIAPRCSYPPLVVCTGSGVAPFSIINPQGNQVGYVHVKFSVLKISGGPITGIGVDVFNAPVVAVTQNGNTARIRDI
;
A
#
# COMPACT_ATOMS: atom_id res chain seq x y z
N MET A 1 -19.17 -43.84 51.47
CA MET A 1 -18.71 -42.47 51.16
C MET A 1 -17.61 -42.50 50.09
N LYS A 2 -17.95 -42.84 48.83
CA LYS A 2 -16.97 -42.86 47.72
C LYS A 2 -17.54 -42.33 46.40
N LEU A 3 -18.83 -42.57 46.14
CA LEU A 3 -19.48 -42.16 44.89
C LEU A 3 -19.81 -40.65 44.84
N GLY A 4 -20.33 -40.08 45.93
CA GLY A 4 -20.74 -38.67 45.99
C GLY A 4 -19.58 -37.70 45.82
N THR A 5 -18.42 -37.99 46.43
CA THR A 5 -17.22 -37.16 46.29
C THR A 5 -16.69 -37.16 44.87
N VAL A 6 -16.73 -38.31 44.18
CA VAL A 6 -16.33 -38.41 42.77
C VAL A 6 -17.26 -37.62 41.87
N LEU A 7 -18.58 -37.67 42.14
CA LEU A 7 -19.57 -36.90 41.39
C LEU A 7 -19.35 -35.39 41.54
N VAL A 8 -19.10 -34.92 42.75
CA VAL A 8 -18.83 -33.50 43.03
C VAL A 8 -17.56 -33.04 42.32
N LEU A 9 -16.49 -33.84 42.36
CA LEU A 9 -15.24 -33.54 41.66
C LEU A 9 -15.42 -33.47 40.14
N PHE A 10 -16.21 -34.39 39.59
CA PHE A 10 -16.48 -34.43 38.15
C PHE A 10 -17.28 -33.21 37.69
N ILE A 11 -18.29 -32.80 38.46
CA ILE A 11 -19.10 -31.60 38.14
C ILE A 11 -18.23 -30.33 38.25
N LEU A 12 -17.38 -30.23 39.28
CA LEU A 12 -16.44 -29.11 39.43
C LEU A 12 -15.44 -29.05 38.27
N LEU A 13 -14.90 -30.20 37.85
CA LEU A 13 -14.00 -30.27 36.70
C LEU A 13 -14.70 -29.79 35.43
N VAL A 14 -15.93 -30.24 35.18
CA VAL A 14 -16.70 -29.84 33.99
C VAL A 14 -16.95 -28.34 33.98
N ILE A 15 -17.31 -27.74 35.12
CA ILE A 15 -17.52 -26.29 35.23
C ILE A 15 -16.21 -25.52 35.01
N VAL A 16 -15.09 -25.98 35.57
CA VAL A 16 -13.78 -25.34 35.34
C VAL A 16 -13.42 -25.44 33.86
N THR A 17 -13.58 -26.59 33.22
CA THR A 17 -13.30 -26.71 31.79
C THR A 17 -14.26 -25.89 30.93
N SER A 18 -15.54 -25.73 31.29
CA SER A 18 -16.48 -24.95 30.48
C SER A 18 -16.35 -23.44 30.66
N VAL A 19 -15.94 -22.98 31.84
CA VAL A 19 -15.72 -21.55 32.13
C VAL A 19 -14.34 -21.08 31.67
N PHE A 20 -13.32 -21.94 31.80
CA PHE A 20 -11.93 -21.57 31.46
C PHE A 20 -11.46 -22.07 30.10
N CYS A 21 -12.06 -23.12 29.51
CA CYS A 21 -11.85 -23.47 28.10
C CYS A 21 -13.00 -22.90 27.27
N SER A 22 -12.94 -21.59 27.02
CA SER A 22 -13.63 -21.00 25.87
C SER A 22 -13.18 -21.75 24.61
N PRO A 23 -14.06 -22.04 23.63
CA PRO A 23 -13.59 -22.56 22.37
C PRO A 23 -12.55 -21.57 21.84
N VAL A 24 -11.33 -22.07 21.62
CA VAL A 24 -10.39 -21.41 20.74
C VAL A 24 -11.10 -21.40 19.40
N GLN A 25 -11.83 -20.32 19.15
CA GLN A 25 -12.22 -19.95 17.81
C GLN A 25 -10.90 -19.91 17.06
N GLU A 26 -10.68 -20.89 16.18
CA GLU A 26 -9.71 -20.77 15.10
C GLU A 26 -10.15 -19.57 14.27
N ARG A 27 -9.79 -18.39 14.75
CA ARG A 27 -9.57 -17.27 13.88
C ARG A 27 -8.39 -17.73 13.04
N ILE A 28 -8.70 -18.04 11.79
CA ILE A 28 -7.77 -17.94 10.66
C ILE A 28 -6.74 -16.87 11.05
N PRO A 29 -5.43 -17.16 11.03
CA PRO A 29 -4.46 -16.17 11.42
C PRO A 29 -4.63 -14.99 10.47
N GLU A 30 -5.37 -13.97 10.91
CA GLU A 30 -5.16 -12.62 10.44
C GLU A 30 -3.69 -12.41 10.72
N ASN A 31 -2.92 -12.34 9.63
CA ASN A 31 -1.52 -11.98 9.61
C ASN A 31 -1.36 -10.70 10.43
N THR A 32 -1.26 -10.87 11.75
CA THR A 32 -0.89 -9.85 12.71
C THR A 32 0.64 -9.83 12.69
N ASP A 33 1.20 -9.82 11.48
CA ASP A 33 2.55 -9.37 11.21
C ASP A 33 2.54 -7.85 11.41
N LEU A 34 2.50 -7.48 12.68
CA LEU A 34 3.02 -6.22 13.19
C LEU A 34 4.55 -6.16 12.99
N GLY A 35 5.20 -7.24 12.54
CA GLY A 35 6.63 -7.35 12.24
C GLY A 35 7.04 -7.07 10.79
N ILE A 36 6.10 -6.93 9.84
CA ILE A 36 6.45 -6.63 8.43
C ILE A 36 5.99 -5.20 8.10
N LEU A 37 6.96 -4.36 7.69
CA LEU A 37 6.72 -3.09 6.99
C LEU A 37 5.63 -3.33 5.95
N ALA A 38 4.44 -2.73 6.11
CA ALA A 38 3.41 -2.89 5.09
C ALA A 38 3.90 -2.21 3.81
N SER A 39 4.10 -3.01 2.77
CA SER A 39 4.30 -2.54 1.40
C SER A 39 2.94 -2.47 0.70
N SER A 40 2.76 -1.49 -0.18
CA SER A 40 1.57 -1.37 -1.01
C SER A 40 1.94 -0.95 -2.42
N ALA A 41 1.29 -1.62 -3.38
CA ALA A 41 1.53 -1.43 -4.80
C ALA A 41 0.70 -0.28 -5.37
N PHE A 42 1.35 0.55 -6.18
CA PHE A 42 0.78 1.65 -6.93
C PHE A 42 1.05 1.46 -8.41
N TYR A 43 0.10 1.88 -9.25
CA TYR A 43 0.16 1.71 -10.70
C TYR A 43 0.06 3.06 -11.39
N VAL A 44 1.02 3.34 -12.27
CA VAL A 44 1.03 4.57 -13.08
C VAL A 44 0.93 4.16 -14.54
N TYR A 45 -0.19 4.49 -15.17
CA TYR A 45 -0.46 4.19 -16.57
C TYR A 45 -0.23 5.42 -17.43
N ASN A 46 0.47 5.21 -18.54
CA ASN A 46 0.51 6.17 -19.63
C ASN A 46 -0.54 5.76 -20.67
N GLU A 47 -1.67 6.45 -20.68
CA GLU A 47 -2.77 6.30 -21.65
C GLU A 47 -2.80 7.43 -22.68
N THR A 48 -1.71 8.19 -22.78
CA THR A 48 -1.54 9.15 -23.88
C THR A 48 -1.36 8.40 -25.20
N ALA A 49 -1.70 9.04 -26.31
CA ALA A 49 -1.52 8.49 -27.63
C ALA A 49 -0.03 8.43 -28.02
N ASN A 50 0.70 9.53 -27.75
CA ASN A 50 2.00 9.78 -28.37
C ASN A 50 3.08 10.30 -27.39
N PHE A 51 2.76 10.54 -26.12
CA PHE A 51 3.75 11.05 -25.17
C PHE A 51 4.42 9.91 -24.43
N THR A 52 5.72 10.02 -24.19
CA THR A 52 6.47 9.11 -23.32
C THR A 52 6.69 9.78 -21.98
N MET A 53 6.49 9.04 -20.89
CA MET A 53 6.81 9.51 -19.54
C MET A 53 8.18 8.96 -19.12
N ALA A 54 9.13 9.81 -18.79
CA ALA A 54 10.45 9.38 -18.33
C ALA A 54 10.69 9.82 -16.87
N GLY A 55 10.88 8.86 -15.98
CA GLY A 55 11.23 9.13 -14.58
C GLY A 55 12.61 9.76 -14.44
N TYR A 56 12.78 10.70 -13.51
CA TYR A 56 14.09 11.37 -13.34
C TYR A 56 14.60 11.48 -11.90
N ASP A 57 13.75 11.56 -10.87
CA ASP A 57 14.21 11.72 -9.49
C ASP A 57 13.18 11.19 -8.47
N PHE A 58 13.26 9.90 -8.16
CA PHE A 58 12.33 9.26 -7.23
C PHE A 58 12.80 9.43 -5.80
N SER A 59 11.90 9.86 -4.91
CA SER A 59 12.23 10.05 -3.49
C SER A 59 11.10 9.62 -2.55
N GLY A 60 11.50 9.20 -1.34
CA GLY A 60 10.58 8.81 -0.28
C GLY A 60 10.69 7.33 0.12
N SER A 61 9.59 6.79 0.63
CA SER A 61 9.51 5.48 1.29
C SER A 61 9.26 4.36 0.29
N PHE A 62 10.01 4.31 -0.80
CA PHE A 62 9.92 3.20 -1.75
C PHE A 62 10.50 1.93 -1.13
N GLU A 63 9.93 0.78 -1.48
CA GLU A 63 10.49 -0.51 -1.10
C GLU A 63 11.89 -0.70 -1.70
N GLU A 64 12.80 -1.29 -0.93
CA GLU A 64 14.15 -1.57 -1.40
C GLU A 64 14.20 -2.84 -2.27
N PRO A 65 15.03 -2.87 -3.33
CA PRO A 65 15.93 -1.81 -3.78
C PRO A 65 15.16 -0.63 -4.38
N LEU A 66 15.64 0.59 -4.10
CA LEU A 66 15.02 1.82 -4.59
C LEU A 66 14.82 1.76 -6.11
N PRO A 67 13.64 2.14 -6.63
CA PRO A 67 13.38 2.11 -8.07
C PRO A 67 14.32 3.09 -8.79
N ASP A 68 15.10 2.60 -9.75
CA ASP A 68 15.93 3.44 -10.61
C ASP A 68 15.04 4.20 -11.61
N PRO A 69 15.00 5.55 -11.59
CA PRO A 69 14.20 6.33 -12.51
C PRO A 69 14.43 6.00 -13.99
N ARG A 70 15.65 5.58 -14.36
CA ARG A 70 16.02 5.23 -15.75
C ARG A 70 15.28 3.99 -16.26
N ASN A 71 14.87 3.10 -15.37
CA ASN A 71 14.09 1.91 -15.71
C ASN A 71 12.58 2.21 -15.81
N HIS A 72 12.16 3.42 -15.45
CA HIS A 72 10.76 3.84 -15.42
C HIS A 72 10.47 4.80 -16.58
N VAL A 73 10.73 4.31 -17.80
CA VAL A 73 10.26 4.93 -19.04
C VAL A 73 8.94 4.26 -19.45
N ILE A 74 7.86 5.01 -19.34
CA ILE A 74 6.50 4.54 -19.64
C ILE A 74 6.10 5.08 -21.00
N VAL A 75 6.23 4.25 -22.03
CA VAL A 75 5.74 4.54 -23.38
C VAL A 75 4.19 4.46 -23.42
N PRO A 76 3.54 5.04 -24.45
CA PRO A 76 2.09 4.95 -24.63
C PRO A 76 1.52 3.53 -24.45
N GLY A 77 0.42 3.42 -23.71
CA GLY A 77 -0.28 2.16 -23.42
C GLY A 77 0.41 1.25 -22.39
N ARG A 78 1.55 1.66 -21.82
CA ARG A 78 2.26 0.90 -20.79
C ARG A 78 2.02 1.47 -19.39
N ARG A 79 2.51 0.74 -18.40
CA ARG A 79 2.45 1.13 -16.99
C ARG A 79 3.77 0.90 -16.29
N SER A 80 3.95 1.61 -15.19
CA SER A 80 4.95 1.34 -14.19
C SER A 80 4.30 0.97 -12.86
N ILE A 81 5.01 0.21 -12.03
CA ILE A 81 4.56 -0.26 -10.72
C ILE A 81 5.54 0.28 -9.68
N PHE A 82 4.99 0.83 -8.60
CA PHE A 82 5.74 1.34 -7.47
C PHE A 82 5.30 0.63 -6.21
N GLN A 83 6.25 0.32 -5.34
CA GLN A 83 5.97 -0.22 -4.01
C GLN A 83 6.36 0.82 -2.97
N ILE A 84 5.45 1.14 -2.07
CA ILE A 84 5.68 2.08 -0.96
C ILE A 84 5.53 1.33 0.34
N ILE A 85 6.54 1.46 1.20
CA ILE A 85 6.53 0.94 2.56
C ILE A 85 6.06 2.02 3.54
N ALA A 86 5.49 1.61 4.67
CA ALA A 86 5.11 2.50 5.78
C ALA A 86 6.11 2.41 6.95
N PRO A 87 7.28 3.08 6.89
CA PRO A 87 8.34 2.92 7.89
C PRO A 87 8.11 3.69 9.20
N ARG A 88 7.25 4.72 9.20
CA ARG A 88 7.08 5.61 10.35
C ARG A 88 5.87 5.21 11.16
N CYS A 89 6.08 4.53 12.28
CA CYS A 89 5.00 4.11 13.18
C CYS A 89 4.90 5.01 14.42
N SER A 90 3.67 5.43 14.73
CA SER A 90 3.31 6.08 16.00
C SER A 90 2.64 5.07 16.92
N TYR A 91 2.98 5.12 18.21
CA TYR A 91 2.42 4.30 19.29
C TYR A 91 1.91 5.24 20.42
N PRO A 92 1.18 4.73 21.41
CA PRO A 92 -0.26 4.46 21.55
C PRO A 92 -1.17 5.73 21.54
N PRO A 93 -2.53 5.61 21.46
CA PRO A 93 -3.37 4.42 21.71
C PRO A 93 -3.66 3.51 20.50
N LEU A 94 -3.28 3.89 19.27
CA LEU A 94 -3.37 3.03 18.08
C LEU A 94 -2.02 3.02 17.35
N VAL A 95 -1.61 1.84 16.85
CA VAL A 95 -0.42 1.74 15.99
C VAL A 95 -0.79 2.23 14.60
N VAL A 96 -0.19 3.36 14.20
CA VAL A 96 -0.40 3.96 12.89
C VAL A 96 0.94 4.08 12.20
N CYS A 97 1.14 3.36 11.10
CA CYS A 97 2.36 3.47 10.30
C CYS A 97 2.09 4.24 9.02
N THR A 98 2.97 5.17 8.65
CA THR A 98 2.85 5.99 7.44
C THR A 98 4.07 5.87 6.55
N GLY A 99 3.83 5.99 5.25
CA GLY A 99 4.83 6.05 4.20
C GLY A 99 4.36 6.97 3.09
N SER A 100 5.30 7.64 2.44
CA SER A 100 5.01 8.47 1.28
C SER A 100 6.18 8.49 0.31
N GLY A 101 5.88 8.69 -0.97
CA GLY A 101 6.87 8.81 -2.03
C GLY A 101 6.41 9.75 -3.14
N VAL A 102 7.36 10.24 -3.91
CA VAL A 102 7.12 11.07 -5.09
C VAL A 102 7.92 10.50 -6.25
N ALA A 103 7.25 10.25 -7.37
CA ALA A 103 7.84 9.85 -8.64
C ALA A 103 7.51 10.90 -9.71
N PRO A 104 8.41 11.84 -9.96
CA PRO A 104 8.26 12.80 -11.04
C PRO A 104 8.67 12.20 -12.39
N PHE A 105 7.91 12.56 -13.42
CA PHE A 105 8.14 12.15 -14.80
C PHE A 105 8.14 13.36 -15.73
N SER A 106 9.10 13.42 -16.64
CA SER A 106 9.07 14.31 -17.80
C SER A 106 8.11 13.75 -18.85
N ILE A 107 7.29 14.62 -19.43
CA ILE A 107 6.43 14.30 -20.58
C ILE A 107 7.21 14.64 -21.85
N ILE A 108 7.49 13.63 -22.66
CA ILE A 108 8.33 13.73 -23.86
C ILE A 108 7.47 13.48 -25.09
N ASN A 109 7.51 14.38 -26.06
CA ASN A 109 6.80 14.23 -27.33
C ASN A 109 7.53 13.28 -28.30
N PRO A 110 6.91 12.86 -29.42
CA PRO A 110 7.55 11.99 -30.40
C PRO A 110 8.85 12.52 -31.00
N GLN A 111 9.06 13.85 -30.97
CA GLN A 111 10.27 14.51 -31.43
C GLN A 111 11.42 14.47 -30.39
N GLY A 112 11.19 13.92 -29.20
CA GLY A 112 12.17 13.83 -28.12
C GLY A 112 12.25 15.07 -27.23
N ASN A 113 11.36 16.05 -27.42
CA ASN A 113 11.34 17.27 -26.63
C ASN A 113 10.49 17.08 -25.36
N GLN A 114 11.00 17.56 -24.24
CA GLN A 114 10.21 17.67 -23.02
C GLN A 114 9.18 18.79 -23.19
N VAL A 115 7.90 18.43 -23.04
CA VAL A 115 6.75 19.33 -23.20
C VAL A 115 6.02 19.59 -21.89
N GLY A 116 6.53 19.09 -20.77
CA GLY A 116 5.97 19.28 -19.43
C GLY A 116 6.43 18.21 -18.46
N TYR A 117 5.84 18.19 -17.26
CA TYR A 117 6.12 17.15 -16.26
C TYR A 117 4.89 16.84 -15.40
N VAL A 118 4.89 15.64 -14.82
CA VAL A 118 3.88 15.19 -13.86
C VAL A 118 4.57 14.66 -12.61
N HIS A 119 4.08 15.03 -11.43
CA HIS A 119 4.57 14.50 -10.15
C HIS A 119 3.53 13.55 -9.59
N VAL A 120 3.86 12.26 -9.57
CA VAL A 120 2.99 11.25 -8.96
C VAL A 120 3.36 11.12 -7.48
N LYS A 121 2.39 11.36 -6.60
CA LYS A 121 2.53 11.30 -5.15
C LYS A 121 1.85 10.06 -4.61
N PHE A 122 2.53 9.31 -3.77
CA PHE A 122 2.03 8.10 -3.13
C PHE A 122 1.95 8.28 -1.63
N SER A 123 0.93 7.69 -1.01
CA SER A 123 0.79 7.63 0.45
C SER A 123 0.23 6.29 0.88
N VAL A 124 0.79 5.75 1.97
CA VAL A 124 0.33 4.53 2.62
C VAL A 124 0.14 4.83 4.10
N LEU A 125 -1.01 4.43 4.64
CA LEU A 125 -1.38 4.51 6.04
C LEU A 125 -1.80 3.12 6.51
N LYS A 126 -1.00 2.45 7.35
CA LYS A 126 -1.33 1.16 7.97
C LYS A 126 -1.98 1.42 9.33
N ILE A 127 -3.18 0.88 9.52
CA ILE A 127 -3.88 0.82 10.82
C ILE A 127 -4.25 -0.64 11.13
N SER A 128 -4.66 -0.92 12.38
CA SER A 128 -5.25 -2.21 12.76
C SER A 128 -6.56 -2.41 11.99
N GLY A 129 -6.51 -3.11 10.85
CA GLY A 129 -7.60 -3.24 9.88
C GLY A 129 -7.16 -3.24 8.41
N GLY A 130 -5.89 -2.91 8.13
CA GLY A 130 -5.30 -2.99 6.79
C GLY A 130 -4.65 -1.67 6.32
N PRO A 131 -3.96 -1.68 5.17
CA PRO A 131 -3.40 -0.47 4.58
C PRO A 131 -4.48 0.35 3.85
N ILE A 132 -4.46 1.66 4.10
CA ILE A 132 -5.16 2.67 3.32
C ILE A 132 -4.13 3.30 2.38
N THR A 133 -4.41 3.31 1.08
CA THR A 133 -3.53 3.86 0.06
C THR A 133 -4.11 5.14 -0.54
N GLY A 134 -3.24 6.10 -0.85
CA GLY A 134 -3.58 7.30 -1.61
C GLY A 134 -2.59 7.53 -2.74
N ILE A 135 -3.11 7.94 -3.90
CA ILE A 135 -2.30 8.39 -5.03
C ILE A 135 -2.82 9.74 -5.51
N GLY A 136 -1.91 10.68 -5.72
CA GLY A 136 -2.17 12.01 -6.26
C GLY A 136 -1.27 12.26 -7.47
N VAL A 137 -1.70 13.15 -8.37
CA VAL A 137 -0.89 13.55 -9.52
C VAL A 137 -1.00 15.06 -9.68
N ASP A 138 0.13 15.74 -9.67
CA ASP A 138 0.23 17.15 -10.04
C ASP A 138 0.77 17.25 -11.47
N VAL A 139 0.09 18.02 -12.31
CA VAL A 139 0.48 18.24 -13.70
C VAL A 139 1.01 19.65 -13.86
N PHE A 140 2.18 19.80 -14.50
CA PHE A 140 2.84 21.08 -14.66
C PHE A 140 3.21 21.33 -16.12
N ASN A 141 2.57 22.36 -16.70
CA ASN A 141 2.83 22.84 -18.05
C ASN A 141 2.93 21.69 -19.08
N ALA A 142 2.02 20.71 -19.01
CA ALA A 142 2.05 19.53 -19.84
C ALA A 142 0.71 19.36 -20.59
N PRO A 143 0.72 18.83 -21.82
CA PRO A 143 -0.48 18.61 -22.62
C PRO A 143 -1.22 17.32 -22.20
N VAL A 144 -1.33 17.07 -20.89
CA VAL A 144 -1.94 15.86 -20.33
C VAL A 144 -2.85 16.18 -19.15
N VAL A 145 -3.79 15.28 -18.86
CA VAL A 145 -4.57 15.23 -17.62
C VAL A 145 -4.29 13.94 -16.87
N ALA A 146 -4.57 13.94 -15.57
CA ALA A 146 -4.43 12.75 -14.74
C ALA A 146 -5.75 12.40 -14.05
N VAL A 147 -6.05 11.10 -14.00
CA VAL A 147 -7.19 10.53 -13.28
C VAL A 147 -6.67 9.53 -12.27
N THR A 148 -7.07 9.66 -11.01
CA THR A 148 -6.75 8.69 -9.96
C THR A 148 -7.94 7.77 -9.70
N GLN A 149 -7.65 6.49 -9.42
CA GLN A 149 -8.66 5.45 -9.23
C GLN A 149 -8.26 4.54 -8.05
N ASN A 150 -9.26 4.15 -7.25
CA ASN A 150 -9.14 3.16 -6.18
C ASN A 150 -7.99 3.42 -5.17
N GLY A 151 -7.56 4.67 -5.02
CA GLY A 151 -6.49 5.07 -4.10
C GLY A 151 -5.08 4.61 -4.45
N ASN A 152 -4.88 3.82 -5.51
CA ASN A 152 -3.57 3.25 -5.86
C ASN A 152 -3.21 3.32 -7.36
N THR A 153 -4.13 3.78 -8.20
CA THR A 153 -3.94 3.84 -9.66
C THR A 153 -3.99 5.27 -10.15
N ALA A 154 -3.01 5.67 -10.96
CA ALA A 154 -2.99 6.91 -11.71
C ALA A 154 -2.97 6.61 -13.21
N ARG A 155 -3.82 7.30 -13.98
CA ARG A 155 -3.88 7.22 -15.44
C ARG A 155 -3.64 8.60 -16.03
N ILE A 156 -2.57 8.74 -16.82
CA ILE A 156 -2.19 9.97 -17.50
C ILE A 156 -2.70 9.88 -18.94
N ARG A 157 -3.43 10.90 -19.41
CA ARG A 157 -4.12 10.94 -20.71
C ARG A 157 -3.86 12.27 -21.40
N ASP A 158 -4.06 12.32 -22.71
CA ASP A 158 -4.05 13.58 -23.45
C ASP A 158 -5.23 14.49 -23.01
N ILE A 159 -5.08 15.79 -23.24
CA ILE A 159 -6.17 16.79 -23.11
C ILE A 159 -7.11 16.70 -24.31
#